data_AF-A0A8X8AST1-F1
#
_entry.id   AF-A0A8X8AST1-F1
#
_cell.length_a   1.000
_cell.length_b   1.000
_cell.length_c   1.000
_cell.angle_alpha   90.00
_cell.angle_beta   90.00
_cell.angle_gamma   90.00
#
_symmetry.space_group_name_H-M   'P 1'
#
loop_
_entity.id
_entity.type
_entity.pdbx_description
1 polymer ?
#
loop_
_entity_poly.entity_id
_entity_poly.type
_entity_poly.pdbx_seq_one_letter_code
_entity_poly.pdbx_strand_id
1 'polypeptide(L)'
;MDPCYEKMNKREKKKTREHFDMIGYVTDAHYGIPSRYPCGERIIDEVSPKSMYSTDIDTFPESRYFTSKDFENDGLHFHQPWVIGVQEEIHWLRKRMNKMADEIDELKELMSRRP
;
A
#
# COMPACT_ATOMS: atom_id res chain seq x y z
N MET A 1 37.90 -17.66 -3.15
CA MET A 1 36.69 -17.35 -3.93
C MET A 1 36.97 -16.11 -4.76
N ASP A 2 36.59 -16.11 -6.03
CA ASP A 2 36.83 -14.98 -6.94
C ASP A 2 36.01 -13.74 -6.51
N PRO A 3 36.64 -12.57 -6.26
CA PRO A 3 35.95 -11.33 -5.90
C PRO A 3 34.89 -10.87 -6.91
N CYS A 4 35.03 -11.24 -8.18
CA CYS A 4 34.07 -10.92 -9.24
C CYS A 4 32.78 -11.75 -9.08
N TYR A 5 32.92 -13.02 -8.72
CA TYR A 5 31.79 -13.93 -8.49
C TYR A 5 30.96 -13.51 -7.27
N GLU A 6 31.61 -13.05 -6.20
CA GLU A 6 30.91 -12.55 -5.02
C GLU A 6 30.14 -11.24 -5.30
N LYS A 7 30.69 -10.36 -6.14
CA LYS A 7 30.02 -9.13 -6.60
C LYS A 7 28.83 -9.43 -7.51
N MET A 8 28.94 -10.41 -8.41
CA MET A 8 27.82 -10.85 -9.26
C MET A 8 26.66 -11.39 -8.42
N ASN A 9 26.96 -12.29 -7.47
CA ASN A 9 25.95 -12.88 -6.59
C ASN A 9 25.26 -11.82 -5.70
N LYS A 10 25.99 -10.80 -5.22
CA LYS A 10 25.41 -9.64 -4.51
C LYS A 10 24.47 -8.82 -5.40
N ARG A 11 24.81 -8.61 -6.68
CA ARG A 11 23.95 -7.89 -7.64
C ARG A 11 22.67 -8.67 -7.96
N GLU A 12 22.78 -9.98 -8.15
CA GLU A 12 21.63 -10.85 -8.41
C GLU A 12 20.66 -10.85 -7.23
N LYS A 13 21.17 -11.04 -6.01
CA LYS A 13 20.36 -10.95 -4.78
C LYS A 13 19.67 -9.60 -4.62
N LYS A 14 20.35 -8.50 -4.97
CA LYS A 14 19.77 -7.15 -4.93
C LYS A 14 18.60 -7.03 -5.91
N LYS A 15 18.76 -7.50 -7.15
CA LYS A 15 17.69 -7.51 -8.16
C LYS A 15 16.50 -8.37 -7.74
N THR A 16 16.75 -9.55 -7.18
CA THR A 16 15.68 -10.42 -6.66
C THR A 16 14.89 -9.73 -5.54
N ARG A 17 15.58 -9.06 -4.60
CA ARG A 17 14.91 -8.29 -3.55
C ARG A 17 14.07 -7.15 -4.13
N GLU A 18 14.64 -6.36 -5.03
CA GLU A 18 13.92 -5.25 -5.69
C GLU A 18 12.66 -5.73 -6.42
N HIS A 19 12.72 -6.91 -7.05
CA HIS A 19 11.55 -7.53 -7.68
C HIS A 19 10.46 -7.93 -6.67
N PHE A 20 10.83 -8.54 -5.54
CA PHE A 20 9.87 -8.87 -4.48
C PHE A 20 9.27 -7.62 -3.82
N ASP A 21 10.10 -6.59 -3.59
CA ASP A 21 9.63 -5.31 -3.05
C ASP A 21 8.60 -4.67 -4.02
N MET A 22 8.88 -4.71 -5.33
CA MET A 22 7.95 -4.24 -6.36
C MET A 22 6.63 -5.01 -6.37
N ILE A 23 6.66 -6.35 -6.27
CA ILE A 23 5.44 -7.15 -6.15
C ILE A 23 4.68 -6.76 -4.87
N GLY A 24 5.38 -6.54 -3.76
CA GLY A 24 4.79 -6.08 -2.50
C GLY A 24 4.05 -4.76 -2.65
N TYR A 25 4.64 -3.78 -3.35
CA TYR A 25 4.01 -2.50 -3.64
C TYR A 25 2.76 -2.64 -4.51
N VAL A 26 2.79 -3.53 -5.50
CA VAL A 26 1.60 -3.85 -6.31
C VAL A 26 0.49 -4.45 -5.44
N THR A 27 0.84 -5.41 -4.56
CA THR A 27 -0.16 -6.00 -3.68
C THR A 27 -0.74 -5.00 -2.67
N ASP A 28 0.08 -4.12 -2.12
CA ASP A 28 -0.39 -3.05 -1.21
C ASP A 28 -1.31 -2.06 -1.94
N ALA A 29 -1.06 -1.79 -3.22
CA ALA A 29 -1.92 -0.96 -4.06
C ALA A 29 -3.24 -1.64 -4.46
N HIS A 30 -3.33 -2.97 -4.35
CA HIS A 30 -4.58 -3.69 -4.54
C HIS A 30 -5.42 -3.79 -3.26
N TYR A 31 -4.78 -3.71 -2.09
CA TYR A 31 -5.40 -3.92 -0.79
C TYR A 31 -5.00 -2.82 0.20
N GLY A 32 -5.89 -1.85 0.40
CA GLY A 32 -5.69 -0.71 1.29
C GLY A 32 -5.17 0.53 0.58
N ILE A 33 -4.56 1.44 1.32
CA ILE A 33 -3.95 2.65 0.75
C ILE A 33 -2.49 2.30 0.44
N PRO A 34 -2.05 2.33 -0.84
CA PRO A 34 -0.67 2.00 -1.18
C PRO A 34 0.28 2.89 -0.41
N SER A 35 1.37 2.35 0.13
CA SER A 35 2.39 3.12 0.84
C SER A 35 3.47 3.70 -0.10
N ARG A 36 3.73 2.98 -1.21
CA ARG A 36 4.62 3.32 -2.30
C ARG A 36 4.16 2.63 -3.58
N TYR A 37 4.47 3.22 -4.72
CA TYR A 37 4.32 2.57 -6.02
C TYR A 37 5.64 1.91 -6.48
N PRO A 38 5.58 0.90 -7.38
CA PRO A 38 6.75 0.33 -8.04
C PRO A 38 7.69 1.34 -8.68
N CYS A 39 7.16 2.45 -9.21
CA CYS A 39 7.93 3.57 -9.76
C CYS A 39 8.74 4.35 -8.70
N GLY A 40 8.54 4.07 -7.41
CA GLY A 40 9.23 4.71 -6.29
C GLY A 40 8.68 6.09 -5.92
N GLU A 41 7.65 6.56 -6.62
CA GLU A 41 7.05 7.87 -6.38
C GLU A 41 6.00 7.87 -5.25
N ARG A 42 5.71 9.07 -4.73
CA ARG A 42 4.75 9.27 -3.64
C ARG A 42 3.31 9.23 -4.17
N ILE A 43 2.41 8.73 -3.34
CA ILE A 43 0.97 8.73 -3.60
C ILE A 43 0.49 10.16 -3.79
N ILE A 44 -0.18 10.43 -4.90
CA ILE A 44 -0.89 11.69 -5.10
C ILE A 44 -2.37 11.43 -4.83
N ASP A 45 -2.96 12.22 -3.92
CA ASP A 45 -4.42 12.28 -3.68
C ASP A 45 -5.01 13.28 -4.68
N GLU A 46 -5.16 12.83 -5.92
CA GLU A 46 -5.79 13.62 -6.98
C GLU A 46 -7.30 13.34 -7.01
N VAL A 47 -8.09 14.41 -6.93
CA VAL A 47 -9.49 14.39 -7.34
C VAL A 47 -9.46 14.31 -8.87
N SER A 48 -10.06 13.26 -9.46
CA SER A 48 -10.09 13.13 -10.92
C SER A 48 -10.62 14.43 -11.53
N PRO A 49 -9.81 15.20 -12.30
CA PRO A 49 -10.20 16.53 -12.75
C PRO A 49 -11.31 16.57 -13.80
N LYS A 50 -12.01 15.45 -14.04
CA LYS A 50 -12.89 15.09 -15.17
C LYS A 50 -12.13 14.27 -16.20
N SER A 51 -12.48 12.97 -16.29
CA SER A 51 -12.17 12.01 -17.36
C SER A 51 -10.92 12.37 -18.18
N MET A 52 -9.75 12.36 -17.55
CA MET A 52 -8.52 12.80 -18.21
C MET A 52 -8.09 11.83 -19.32
N TYR A 53 -8.60 10.59 -19.29
CA TYR A 53 -8.40 9.58 -20.31
C TYR A 53 -9.74 9.08 -20.84
N SER A 54 -9.90 9.15 -22.16
CA SER A 54 -11.08 8.66 -22.90
C SER A 54 -11.34 7.15 -22.73
N THR A 55 -10.38 6.42 -22.16
CA THR A 55 -10.37 4.96 -22.03
C THR A 55 -10.46 4.47 -20.59
N ASP A 56 -10.52 5.38 -19.61
CA ASP A 56 -10.66 5.00 -18.20
C ASP A 56 -12.13 4.71 -17.89
N ILE A 57 -12.54 3.50 -18.21
CA ILE A 57 -13.91 3.00 -18.01
C ILE A 57 -14.27 2.98 -16.51
N ASP A 58 -13.27 2.99 -15.62
CA ASP A 58 -13.43 2.90 -14.16
C ASP A 58 -13.32 4.26 -13.44
N THR A 59 -13.14 5.36 -14.17
CA THR A 59 -12.99 6.71 -13.59
C THR A 59 -14.31 7.47 -13.62
N PHE A 60 -15.09 7.38 -12.54
CA PHE A 60 -16.28 8.21 -12.38
C PHE A 60 -15.86 9.69 -12.23
N PRO A 61 -16.52 10.63 -12.93
CA PRO A 61 -16.27 12.06 -12.73
C PRO A 61 -16.48 12.44 -11.26
N GLU A 62 -15.64 13.33 -10.74
CA GLU A 62 -15.61 13.78 -9.33
C GLU A 62 -15.15 12.75 -8.28
N SER A 63 -14.83 11.51 -8.70
CA SER A 63 -14.28 10.52 -7.78
C SER A 63 -12.80 10.76 -7.50
N ARG A 64 -12.38 10.48 -6.27
CA ARG A 64 -10.98 10.54 -5.82
C ARG A 64 -10.30 9.19 -6.06
N TYR A 65 -9.05 9.25 -6.51
CA TYR A 65 -8.25 8.05 -6.77
C TYR A 65 -6.85 8.22 -6.18
N PHE A 66 -6.28 7.10 -5.75
CA PHE A 66 -4.84 7.00 -5.56
C PHE A 66 -4.21 6.67 -6.90
N THR A 67 -3.38 7.58 -7.39
CA THR A 67 -2.76 7.51 -8.71
C THR A 67 -1.26 7.75 -8.60
N SER A 68 -0.49 7.01 -9.40
CA SER A 68 0.93 7.31 -9.63
C SER A 68 1.04 8.53 -10.54
N LYS A 69 1.95 9.47 -10.23
CA LYS A 69 2.14 10.70 -11.00
C LYS A 69 2.41 10.46 -12.49
N ASP A 70 3.24 9.46 -12.78
CA ASP A 70 3.57 9.01 -14.13
C ASP A 70 2.77 7.75 -14.46
N PHE A 71 1.44 7.82 -14.36
CA PHE A 71 0.59 6.67 -14.64
C PHE A 71 0.77 6.21 -16.10
N GLU A 72 1.23 4.96 -16.27
CA GLU A 72 1.21 4.24 -17.54
C GLU A 72 0.30 3.02 -17.41
N ASN A 73 -0.55 2.75 -18.41
CA ASN A 73 -1.38 1.53 -18.41
C ASN A 73 -0.55 0.30 -18.81
N ASP A 74 0.46 0.00 -18.01
CA ASP A 74 1.43 -1.09 -18.18
C ASP A 74 1.10 -2.32 -17.30
N GLY A 75 0.00 -2.25 -16.54
CA GLY A 75 -0.41 -3.27 -15.58
C GLY A 75 0.40 -3.28 -14.29
N LEU A 76 1.31 -2.32 -14.09
CA LEU A 76 2.04 -2.08 -12.84
C LEU A 76 1.58 -0.81 -12.13
N HIS A 77 1.06 0.16 -12.89
CA HIS A 77 0.37 1.31 -12.32
C HIS A 77 -1.12 1.01 -12.20
N PHE A 78 -1.67 1.33 -11.04
CA PHE A 78 -3.07 1.10 -10.71
C PHE A 78 -3.74 2.40 -10.30
N HIS A 79 -4.99 2.56 -10.71
CA HIS A 79 -5.91 3.54 -10.15
C HIS A 79 -6.81 2.84 -9.15
N GLN A 80 -6.61 3.15 -7.87
CA GLN A 80 -7.49 2.62 -6.84
C GLN A 80 -8.49 3.72 -6.42
N PRO A 81 -9.80 3.45 -6.49
CA PRO A 81 -10.79 4.37 -5.94
C PRO A 81 -10.52 4.62 -4.45
N TRP A 82 -10.46 5.88 -4.06
CA TRP A 82 -10.19 6.30 -2.68
C TRP A 82 -11.13 5.65 -1.67
N VAL A 83 -12.41 5.49 -2.05
CA VAL A 83 -13.44 4.87 -1.21
C VAL A 83 -13.09 3.45 -0.79
N ILE A 84 -12.44 2.66 -1.66
CA ILE A 84 -12.05 1.28 -1.37
C ILE A 84 -10.90 1.29 -0.37
N GLY A 85 -9.82 2.00 -0.69
CA GLY A 85 -8.63 2.06 0.17
C GLY A 85 -8.94 2.59 1.57
N VAL A 86 -9.78 3.63 1.67
CA VAL A 86 -10.20 4.19 2.96
C VAL A 86 -11.11 3.26 3.74
N GLN A 87 -12.05 2.56 3.09
CA GLN A 87 -12.93 1.62 3.78
C GLN A 87 -12.14 0.46 4.38
N GLU A 88 -11.17 -0.08 3.67
CA GLU A 88 -10.28 -1.15 4.15
C GLU A 88 -9.40 -0.66 5.31
N GLU A 89 -8.81 0.53 5.19
CA GLU A 89 -8.00 1.13 6.26
C GLU A 89 -8.84 1.37 7.53
N ILE A 90 -10.06 1.92 7.40
CA ILE A 90 -10.98 2.10 8.53
C ILE A 90 -11.32 0.75 9.18
N HIS A 91 -11.57 -0.29 8.38
CA HIS A 91 -11.84 -1.63 8.91
C HIS A 91 -10.65 -2.17 9.72
N TRP A 92 -9.44 -2.00 9.18
CA TRP A 92 -8.22 -2.46 9.83
C TRP A 92 -7.92 -1.69 11.13
N LEU A 93 -8.08 -0.36 11.09
CA LEU A 93 -7.95 0.51 12.26
C LEU A 93 -8.96 0.14 13.36
N ARG A 94 -10.22 -0.12 13.00
CA ARG A 94 -11.25 -0.59 13.95
C ARG A 94 -10.84 -1.89 14.61
N LYS A 95 -10.36 -2.87 13.84
CA LYS A 95 -9.90 -4.16 14.37
C LYS A 95 -8.73 -3.99 15.35
N ARG A 96 -7.75 -3.15 15.00
CA ARG A 96 -6.61 -2.85 15.88
C ARG A 96 -7.03 -2.11 17.14
N MET A 97 -7.93 -1.13 17.02
CA MET A 97 -8.47 -0.38 18.15
C MET A 97 -9.21 -1.30 19.13
N ASN A 98 -10.04 -2.22 18.64
CA ASN A 98 -10.74 -3.20 19.47
C ASN A 98 -9.75 -4.09 20.24
N LYS A 99 -8.71 -4.60 19.56
CA LYS A 99 -7.65 -5.39 20.22
C LYS A 99 -6.94 -4.62 21.34
N MET A 100 -6.63 -3.35 21.10
CA MET A 100 -6.01 -2.50 22.13
C MET A 100 -6.97 -2.23 23.30
N ALA A 101 -8.27 -2.08 23.03
CA ALA A 101 -9.27 -1.92 24.08
C ALA A 101 -9.35 -3.19 24.95
N ASP A 102 -9.35 -4.37 24.34
CA ASP A 102 -9.33 -5.66 25.04
C ASP A 102 -8.09 -5.78 25.93
N GLU A 103 -6.90 -5.47 25.41
CA GLU A 103 -5.63 -5.49 26.16
C GLU A 103 -5.65 -4.50 27.36
N ILE A 104 -6.22 -3.31 27.17
CA ILE A 104 -6.37 -2.31 28.24
C ILE A 104 -7.29 -2.83 29.34
N ASP A 105 -8.41 -3.47 28.98
CA ASP A 105 -9.36 -3.98 29.96
C ASP A 105 -8.78 -5.18 30.73
N GLU A 106 -8.04 -6.08 30.07
CA GLU A 106 -7.27 -7.14 30.74
C GLU A 106 -6.25 -6.57 31.75
N LEU A 107 -5.50 -5.52 31.35
CA LEU A 107 -4.53 -4.87 32.23
C LEU A 107 -5.20 -4.20 33.43
N LYS A 108 -6.35 -3.55 33.25
CA LYS A 108 -7.13 -2.97 34.35
C LYS A 108 -7.57 -4.04 35.35
N GLU A 109 -8.08 -5.17 34.86
CA GLU A 109 -8.45 -6.32 35.70
C GLU A 109 -7.27 -6.84 36.52
N LEU A 110 -6.09 -7.00 35.89
CA LEU A 110 -4.88 -7.43 36.57
C LEU A 110 -4.40 -6.43 37.63
N MET A 111 -4.53 -5.13 37.37
CA MET A 111 -4.20 -4.09 38.36
C MET A 111 -5.19 -4.08 39.54
N SER A 112 -6.47 -4.27 39.27
CA SER A 112 -7.53 -4.35 40.30
C SER A 112 -7.34 -5.55 41.24
N ARG A 113 -6.75 -6.64 40.74
CA ARG A 113 -6.50 -7.88 41.50
C ARG A 113 -5.15 -7.91 42.24
N ARG A 114 -4.31 -6.87 42.14
CA ARG A 114 -3.10 -6.80 42.97
C ARG A 114 -3.48 -6.45 44.42
N PRO A 115 -2.96 -7.19 45.41
CA PRO A 115 -3.20 -6.90 46.82
C PRO A 115 -2.57 -5.59 47.28
#